data_AF-A0A0C9TI06-F1
#
_entry.id   AF-A0A0C9TI06-F1
#
_cell.length_a   1.000
_cell.length_b   1.000
_cell.length_c   1.000
_cell.angle_alpha   90.00
_cell.angle_beta   90.00
_cell.angle_gamma   90.00
#
_symmetry.space_group_name_H-M   'P 1'
#
loop_
_entity.id
_entity.type
_entity.pdbx_description
1 polymer ?
#
loop_
_entity_poly.entity_id
_entity_poly.type
_entity_poly.pdbx_seq_one_letter_code
_entity_poly.pdbx_strand_id
1 'polypeptide(L)' 'RFWWPMLVDDVKWYGRTCHECQICQTTKLHIPPTIPIVGGLLLKAHIDTMLMPPAGGYKFIV' A
#
# COMPACT_ATOMS: atom_id res chain seq x y z
N ARG A 1 25.09 -3.45 30.21
CA ARG A 1 23.66 -3.27 29.88
C ARG A 1 23.25 -1.91 30.45
N PHE A 2 22.78 -0.99 29.61
CA PHE A 2 22.50 0.40 30.01
C PHE A 2 21.02 0.57 30.36
N TRP A 3 20.72 1.47 31.29
CA TRP A 3 19.36 1.79 31.71
C TRP A 3 19.26 3.29 32.04
N TRP A 4 18.18 3.91 31.58
CA TRP A 4 17.78 5.26 31.95
C TRP A 4 16.25 5.39 31.87
N PRO A 5 15.66 6.40 32.52
CA PRO A 5 14.22 6.66 32.43
C PRO A 5 13.80 6.86 30.97
N MET A 6 12.66 6.30 30.55
CA MET A 6 12.14 6.44 29.18
C MET A 6 12.93 5.76 28.06
N LEU A 7 13.93 4.92 28.36
CA LEU A 7 14.70 4.13 27.38
C LEU A 7 13.83 3.51 26.27
N VAL A 8 12.69 2.91 26.66
CA VAL A 8 11.78 2.25 25.72
C VAL A 8 11.15 3.25 24.75
N ASP A 9 10.80 4.44 25.23
CA ASP A 9 10.14 5.46 24.43
C ASP A 9 11.15 6.18 23.52
N ASP A 10 12.38 6.39 23.98
CA ASP A 10 13.47 6.92 23.16
C ASP A 10 13.82 5.98 22.00
N VAL A 11 13.89 4.67 22.27
CA VAL A 11 14.14 3.65 21.22
C VAL A 11 12.99 3.61 20.21
N LYS A 12 11.74 3.69 20.67
CA LYS A 12 10.56 3.79 19.77
C LYS A 12 10.61 5.06 18.93
N TRP A 13 10.98 6.19 19.53
CA TRP A 13 11.11 7.46 18.83
C TRP A 13 12.19 7.37 17.75
N TYR A 14 13.37 6.84 18.09
CA TYR A 14 14.47 6.67 17.14
C TYR A 14 14.10 5.74 15.98
N GLY A 15 13.43 4.61 16.26
CA GLY A 15 12.95 3.70 15.21
C GLY A 15 11.91 4.34 14.28
N ARG A 16 11.14 5.32 14.77
CA ARG A 16 10.19 6.08 13.96
C ARG A 16 10.82 7.21 13.16
N THR A 17 11.94 7.78 13.60
CA THR A 17 12.61 8.92 12.92
C THR A 17 13.76 8.49 12.02
N CYS A 18 14.29 7.27 12.20
CA CYS A 18 15.36 6.74 11.38
C CYS A 18 14.88 6.41 9.95
N HIS A 19 15.46 7.06 8.95
CA HIS A 19 15.11 6.90 7.55
C HIS A 19 15.36 5.48 7.02
N GLU A 20 16.52 4.88 7.33
CA GLU A 20 16.85 3.52 6.90
C GLU A 20 15.89 2.49 7.51
N CYS A 21 15.53 2.67 8.80
CA CYS A 21 14.55 1.81 9.45
C CYS A 21 13.16 1.94 8.82
N GLN A 22 12.76 3.14 8.41
CA GLN A 22 11.50 3.36 7.70
C GLN A 22 11.50 2.69 6.31
N ILE A 23 12.60 2.75 5.56
CA ILE A 23 12.72 2.09 4.25
C ILE A 23 12.64 0.57 4.39
N CYS A 24 13.30 0.01 5.41
CA CYS A 24 13.30 -1.42 5.69
C CYS A 24 12.03 -1.91 6.42
N GLN A 25 11.12 -1.01 6.79
CA GLN A 25 9.90 -1.37 7.49
C GLN A 25 8.96 -2.15 6.58
N THR A 26 8.72 -3.42 6.90
CA THR A 26 7.79 -4.29 6.15
C THR A 26 6.32 -4.06 6.54
N THR A 27 6.08 -3.38 7.66
CA THR A 27 4.75 -3.03 8.13
C THR A 27 4.17 -1.91 7.26
N LYS A 28 3.30 -2.28 6.34
CA LYS A 28 2.53 -1.29 5.56
C LYS A 28 1.45 -0.67 6.43
N LEU A 29 1.17 0.60 6.18
CA LEU A 29 0.07 1.33 6.80
C LEU A 29 -1.22 0.55 6.51
N HIS A 30 -1.91 0.08 7.55
CA HIS A 30 -3.21 -0.58 7.41
C HIS A 30 -4.24 0.47 6.99
N ILE A 31 -4.41 0.64 5.69
CA ILE A 31 -5.52 1.42 5.13
C ILE A 31 -6.78 0.60 5.45
N PRO A 32 -7.74 1.14 6.22
CA PRO A 32 -8.97 0.41 6.51
C PRO A 32 -9.69 0.12 5.19
N PRO A 33 -10.34 -1.04 5.05
CA PRO A 33 -11.06 -1.36 3.83
C PRO A 33 -12.19 -0.35 3.63
N THR A 34 -12.16 0.37 2.50
CA THR A 34 -13.29 1.18 2.07
C THR A 34 -14.39 0.25 1.58
N ILE A 35 -15.54 0.23 2.24
CA ILE A 35 -16.71 -0.56 1.80
C ILE A 35 -17.28 0.13 0.55
N PRO A 36 -17.23 -0.50 -0.64
CA PRO A 36 -17.87 0.08 -1.81
C PRO A 36 -19.39 0.01 -1.65
N ILE A 37 -20.09 1.07 -2.06
CA ILE A 37 -21.55 1.05 -2.15
C ILE A 37 -21.93 0.02 -3.23
N VAL A 38 -22.78 -0.94 -2.88
CA VAL A 38 -23.35 -1.89 -3.84
C VAL A 38 -24.35 -1.12 -4.70
N GLY A 39 -23.89 -0.67 -5.85
CA GLY A 39 -24.74 -0.07 -6.85
C GLY A 39 -25.62 -1.10 -7.54
N GLY A 40 -26.83 -0.71 -7.95
CA GLY A 40 -27.63 -1.51 -8.87
C GLY A 40 -26.90 -1.79 -10.19
N LEU A 41 -27.48 -2.65 -11.03
CA LEU A 41 -26.92 -2.94 -12.36
C LEU A 41 -26.61 -1.64 -13.11
N LEU A 42 -25.42 -1.57 -13.72
CA LEU A 42 -24.93 -0.43 -14.50
C LEU A 42 -24.64 0.87 -13.73
N LEU A 43 -24.59 0.86 -12.39
CA LEU A 43 -24.26 2.08 -11.63
C LEU A 43 -22.78 2.49 -11.76
N LYS A 44 -21.88 1.53 -11.95
CA LYS A 44 -20.45 1.78 -12.04
C LYS A 44 -19.77 0.77 -12.96
N ALA A 45 -19.03 1.28 -13.94
CA ALA A 45 -18.16 0.48 -14.79
C ALA A 45 -16.69 0.73 -14.38
N HIS A 46 -15.96 -0.36 -14.17
CA HIS A 46 -14.52 -0.33 -14.03
C HIS A 46 -13.94 -0.84 -15.35
N ILE A 47 -13.28 0.04 -16.09
CA ILE A 47 -12.64 -0.27 -17.38
C ILE A 47 -11.15 -0.10 -17.17
N ASP A 48 -10.38 -1.10 -17.57
CA ASP A 48 -8.92 -1.07 -17.50
C ASP A 48 -8.32 -1.62 -18.78
N THR A 49 -7.12 -1.15 -19.11
CA THR A 49 -6.43 -1.57 -20.33
C THR A 49 -5.25 -2.45 -20.00
N MET A 50 -5.20 -3.64 -20.59
CA MET A 50 -4.06 -4.54 -20.43
C MET A 50 -3.25 -4.67 -21.71
N LEU A 51 -1.93 -4.64 -21.57
CA LEU A 51 -0.99 -4.90 -22.65
C LEU A 51 -0.80 -6.42 -22.79
N MET A 52 -1.15 -6.96 -23.95
CA MET A 52 -0.98 -8.35 -24.32
C MET A 52 0.02 -8.53 -25.48
N PRO A 53 0.62 -9.72 -25.62
CA PRO A 53 1.38 -10.07 -26.82
C PRO A 53 0.53 -9.84 -28.09
N PRO A 54 1.14 -9.34 -29.18
CA PRO A 54 0.40 -8.96 -30.37
C PRO A 54 -0.31 -10.16 -31.01
N ALA A 55 -1.62 -10.02 -31.22
CA ALA A 55 -2.44 -10.97 -31.98
C ALA A 55 -3.21 -10.20 -33.06
N GLY A 56 -3.04 -10.60 -34.32
CA GLY A 56 -3.69 -9.93 -35.45
C GLY A 56 -3.34 -8.43 -35.60
N GLY A 57 -2.21 -7.98 -35.04
CA GLY A 57 -1.77 -6.58 -35.03
C GLY A 57 -2.21 -5.76 -33.82
N TYR A 58 -3.02 -6.32 -32.92
CA TYR A 58 -3.50 -5.63 -31.72
C TYR A 58 -2.74 -6.06 -30.47
N LYS A 59 -2.47 -5.12 -29.56
CA LYS A 59 -1.70 -5.33 -28.32
C LYS A 59 -2.44 -4.92 -27.05
N PHE A 60 -3.57 -4.24 -27.15
CA PHE A 60 -4.30 -3.72 -26.02
C PHE A 60 -5.70 -4.33 -25.97
N ILE A 61 -6.12 -4.76 -24.78
CA ILE A 61 -7.49 -5.11 -24.48
C ILE A 61 -8.02 -4.04 -23.52
N VAL A 62 -9.22 -3.53 -23.80
CA VAL A 62 -9.93 -2.48 -23.06
C VAL A 62 -11.26 -3.04 -22.57
#